data_AF-A0A4Z1P2H2-F1
#
_entry.id   AF-A0A4Z1P2H2-F1
#
_cell.length_a   1.000
_cell.length_b   1.000
_cell.length_c   1.000
_cell.angle_alpha   90.00
_cell.angle_beta   90.00
_cell.angle_gamma   90.00
#
_symmetry.space_group_name_H-M   'P 1'
#
loop_
_entity.id
_entity.type
_entity.pdbx_description
1 polymer ?
#
loop_
_entity_poly.entity_id
_entity_poly.type
_entity_poly.pdbx_seq_one_letter_code
_entity_poly.pdbx_strand_id
1 'polypeptide(L)'
;MECRRRDLGILATCALAFFLYFNLCHLHRTISTSSPLHQYLVPEEPVNPINGPANATLGFGGIIAVSKKDSHRRSSLLHAANLTGIDIIIPDQPVWTDAHVESIKTEKLSVISRGSAMAWLGHLNALKWFVESGLSSALILEDDVDWDIHLRNYQIPLVAKAVRNLINASADSANDPYEALRRANRPQTYWGDLKSWELLYLGHCGDYFDLKFWPELPHEIFTDESLPPLQRMHPDTEDWLRELGMKHKQRMVHKSRKPLCSFAYAVTRESAKRILKELSTEEQNHGTWAYDVRLLEACRDLGWKCWSTSPEMFHHTDEEDSDITKINGEPLFPVSMKDGDMTPNIACGARSEAFLTIDPDMLHKIKEMSQDPALCLSTTMQDHDNPL
;
A
#
# COMPACT_ATOMS: atom_id res chain seq x y z
N MET A 1 29.63 36.45 64.70
CA MET A 1 28.40 35.69 64.39
C MET A 1 27.72 36.35 63.20
N GLU A 2 28.09 35.97 61.98
CA GLU A 2 27.31 36.27 60.77
C GLU A 2 27.29 34.96 59.95
N CYS A 3 26.23 34.19 60.18
CA CYS A 3 26.07 32.83 59.68
C CYS A 3 25.05 32.82 58.54
N ARG A 4 25.45 32.28 57.39
CA ARG A 4 24.63 31.54 56.41
C ARG A 4 23.18 32.00 56.20
N ARG A 5 22.96 33.20 55.66
CA ARG A 5 21.64 33.60 55.10
C ARG A 5 21.55 33.53 53.58
N ARG A 6 22.67 33.44 52.86
CA ARG A 6 22.71 33.43 51.38
C ARG A 6 22.46 32.05 50.75
N ASP A 7 22.71 30.95 51.46
CA ASP A 7 22.58 29.60 50.89
C ASP A 7 21.14 29.06 50.89
N LEU A 8 20.28 29.54 51.81
CA LEU A 8 18.91 29.04 51.93
C LEU A 8 18.01 29.46 50.74
N GLY A 9 18.22 30.67 50.22
CA GLY A 9 17.44 31.19 49.10
C GLY A 9 17.69 30.41 47.81
N ILE A 10 18.95 30.06 47.54
CA ILE A 10 19.35 29.31 46.35
C ILE A 10 18.81 27.88 46.41
N LEU A 11 18.92 27.22 47.56
CA LEU A 11 18.37 25.88 47.77
C LEU A 11 16.84 25.84 47.60
N ALA A 12 16.13 26.86 48.11
CA ALA A 12 14.68 26.96 47.93
C ALA A 12 14.28 27.15 46.45
N THR A 13 15.02 27.98 45.71
CA THR A 13 14.75 28.18 44.27
C THR A 13 15.05 26.93 43.44
N CYS A 14 16.12 26.19 43.74
CA CYS A 14 16.42 24.94 43.06
C CYS A 14 15.38 23.86 43.37
N ALA A 15 14.92 23.76 44.61
CA ALA A 15 13.87 22.81 45.00
C ALA A 15 12.54 23.12 44.31
N LEU A 16 12.15 24.40 44.21
CA LEU A 16 10.94 24.81 43.51
C LEU A 16 11.03 24.53 42.00
N ALA A 17 12.17 24.83 41.36
CA ALA A 17 12.38 24.54 39.95
C ALA A 17 12.34 23.04 39.66
N PHE A 18 12.93 22.23 40.54
CA PHE A 18 12.90 20.76 40.44
C PHE A 18 11.48 20.22 40.62
N PHE A 19 10.74 20.74 41.61
CA PHE A 19 9.34 20.36 41.83
C PHE A 19 8.45 20.74 40.64
N LEU A 20 8.61 21.93 40.08
CA LEU A 20 7.86 22.38 38.90
C LEU A 20 8.22 21.55 37.67
N TYR A 21 9.50 21.26 37.44
CA TYR A 21 9.94 20.42 36.32
C TYR A 21 9.32 19.02 36.39
N PHE A 22 9.39 18.34 37.55
CA PHE A 22 8.85 17.00 37.67
C PHE A 22 7.32 16.95 37.61
N ASN A 23 6.62 17.92 38.21
CA ASN A 23 5.16 17.95 38.16
C ASN A 23 4.63 18.36 36.77
N LEU A 24 5.29 19.29 36.08
CA LEU A 24 4.92 19.66 34.70
C LEU A 24 5.24 18.55 33.70
N CYS A 25 6.37 17.84 33.86
CA CYS A 25 6.67 16.64 33.05
C CYS A 25 5.70 15.50 33.32
N HIS A 26 5.27 15.31 34.58
CA HIS A 26 4.24 14.32 34.91
C HIS A 26 2.89 14.72 34.30
N LEU A 27 2.52 16.00 34.38
CA LEU A 27 1.28 16.50 33.78
C LEU A 27 1.30 16.35 32.25
N HIS A 28 2.43 16.64 31.61
CA HIS A 28 2.61 16.45 30.17
C HIS A 28 2.50 14.97 29.78
N ARG A 29 3.07 14.04 30.56
CA ARG A 29 2.90 12.59 30.36
C ARG A 29 1.45 12.15 30.50
N THR A 30 0.71 12.65 31.50
CA THR A 30 -0.71 12.31 31.68
C THR A 30 -1.63 12.91 30.61
N ILE A 31 -1.32 14.09 30.09
CA ILE A 31 -2.07 14.70 28.98
C ILE A 31 -1.75 14.00 27.65
N SER A 32 -0.51 13.57 27.43
CA SER A 32 -0.15 12.76 26.25
C SER A 32 -0.86 11.41 26.23
N THR A 33 -1.20 10.84 27.40
CA THR A 33 -1.98 9.59 27.48
C THR A 33 -3.49 9.79 27.31
N SER A 34 -4.01 11.02 27.28
CA SER A 34 -5.45 11.31 27.15
C SER A 34 -5.84 11.85 25.76
N SER A 35 -5.03 11.60 24.73
CA SER A 35 -5.38 11.95 23.36
C SER A 35 -6.36 10.92 22.78
N PRO A 36 -7.49 11.31 22.15
CA PRO A 36 -8.47 10.38 21.56
C PRO A 36 -7.88 9.45 20.48
N LEU A 37 -6.68 9.76 19.98
CA LEU A 37 -5.95 9.00 18.96
C LEU A 37 -5.40 7.65 19.43
N HIS A 38 -5.38 7.37 20.74
CA HIS A 38 -4.85 6.10 21.26
C HIS A 38 -5.90 4.97 21.35
N GLN A 39 -7.17 5.24 21.04
CA GLN A 39 -8.25 4.25 21.20
C GLN A 39 -8.36 3.21 20.07
N TYR A 40 -7.53 3.30 19.02
CA TYR A 40 -7.56 2.37 17.88
C TYR A 40 -6.28 1.55 17.69
N LEU A 41 -5.30 1.65 18.59
CA LEU A 41 -4.09 0.84 18.48
C LEU A 41 -4.34 -0.54 19.13
N VAL A 42 -4.71 -1.51 18.30
CA VAL A 42 -4.67 -2.93 18.66
C VAL A 42 -3.19 -3.27 18.97
N PRO A 43 -2.87 -3.81 20.16
CA PRO A 43 -1.52 -4.28 20.45
C PRO A 43 -1.09 -5.32 19.39
N GLU A 44 0.13 -5.21 18.86
CA GLU A 44 0.72 -6.25 18.00
C GLU A 44 0.80 -7.57 18.80
N GLU A 45 -0.23 -8.41 18.67
CA GLU A 45 -0.26 -9.78 19.18
C GLU A 45 0.79 -10.60 18.41
N PRO A 46 1.71 -11.31 19.10
CA PRO A 46 2.70 -12.16 18.45
C PRO A 46 2.04 -13.49 18.06
N VAL A 47 1.21 -13.48 17.01
CA VAL A 47 0.66 -14.69 16.41
C VAL A 47 1.43 -15.00 15.13
N ASN A 48 2.43 -15.86 15.26
CA ASN A 48 3.08 -16.47 14.10
C ASN A 48 2.19 -17.64 13.65
N PRO A 49 1.54 -17.50 12.48
CA PRO A 49 2.15 -18.15 11.35
C PRO A 49 2.29 -17.17 10.20
N ILE A 50 3.51 -16.72 9.95
CA ILE A 50 3.96 -16.05 8.70
C ILE A 50 3.50 -16.81 7.41
N ASN A 51 3.03 -18.05 7.56
CA ASN A 51 2.56 -18.94 6.50
C ASN A 51 1.03 -19.18 6.48
N GLY A 52 0.24 -18.50 7.34
CA GLY A 52 -1.22 -18.62 7.37
C GLY A 52 -1.93 -17.45 6.69
N PRO A 53 -3.28 -17.37 6.79
CA PRO A 53 -4.05 -16.22 6.35
C PRO A 53 -3.54 -14.92 6.98
N ALA A 54 -3.65 -13.82 6.25
CA ALA A 54 -3.26 -12.52 6.76
C ALA A 54 -4.23 -12.02 7.85
N ASN A 55 -3.75 -11.14 8.73
CA ASN A 55 -4.62 -10.43 9.67
C ASN A 55 -5.46 -9.35 8.95
N ALA A 56 -6.26 -8.59 9.70
CA ALA A 56 -7.13 -7.54 9.13
C ALA A 56 -6.35 -6.38 8.45
N THR A 57 -5.05 -6.24 8.76
CA THR A 57 -4.15 -5.27 8.13
C THR A 57 -3.24 -5.90 7.07
N LEU A 58 -3.57 -7.11 6.60
CA LEU A 58 -2.84 -7.85 5.57
C LEU A 58 -1.35 -8.08 5.90
N GLY A 59 -0.99 -8.11 7.18
CA GLY A 59 0.38 -8.27 7.67
C GLY A 59 1.18 -6.98 7.79
N PHE A 60 0.57 -5.82 7.53
CA PHE A 60 1.17 -4.50 7.75
C PHE A 60 0.78 -3.93 9.12
N GLY A 61 1.47 -2.85 9.56
CA GLY A 61 1.05 -2.10 10.75
C GLY A 61 -0.31 -1.41 10.58
N GLY A 62 -0.71 -1.07 9.35
CA GLY A 62 -2.03 -0.55 9.02
C GLY A 62 -2.26 -0.43 7.52
N ILE A 63 -3.51 -0.20 7.13
CA ILE A 63 -3.90 0.09 5.75
C ILE A 63 -4.51 1.49 5.73
N ILE A 64 -4.03 2.34 4.83
CA ILE A 64 -4.33 3.77 4.80
C ILE A 64 -4.84 4.13 3.42
N ALA A 65 -6.11 4.52 3.32
CA ALA A 65 -6.68 4.96 2.06
C ALA A 65 -6.54 6.49 1.88
N VAL A 66 -6.16 6.90 0.68
CA VAL A 66 -6.16 8.29 0.23
C VAL A 66 -7.54 8.60 -0.33
N SER A 67 -8.36 9.29 0.45
CA SER A 67 -9.73 9.62 0.05
C SER A 67 -10.17 10.96 0.63
N LYS A 68 -10.95 11.76 -0.11
CA LYS A 68 -11.58 12.98 0.40
C LYS A 68 -12.82 12.67 1.23
N LYS A 69 -13.15 13.53 2.21
CA LYS A 69 -14.28 13.30 3.14
C LYS A 69 -15.62 13.03 2.46
N ASP A 70 -15.85 13.69 1.34
CA ASP A 70 -17.04 13.67 0.51
C ASP A 70 -16.94 12.77 -0.72
N SER A 71 -15.89 11.95 -0.83
CA SER A 71 -15.76 10.98 -1.93
C SER A 71 -16.92 9.98 -1.90
N HIS A 72 -17.62 9.86 -3.03
CA HIS A 72 -18.72 8.90 -3.21
C HIS A 72 -18.24 7.45 -3.21
N ARG A 73 -16.93 7.20 -3.35
CA ARG A 73 -16.32 5.87 -3.40
C ARG A 73 -16.06 5.26 -2.02
N ARG A 74 -16.08 6.08 -0.97
CA ARG A 74 -15.78 5.64 0.41
C ARG A 74 -16.73 4.55 0.91
N SER A 75 -18.02 4.67 0.61
CA SER A 75 -19.02 3.71 1.10
C SER A 75 -18.77 2.32 0.53
N SER A 76 -18.54 2.20 -0.78
CA SER A 76 -18.22 0.93 -1.43
C SER A 76 -16.86 0.38 -1.02
N LEU A 77 -15.84 1.24 -0.81
CA LEU A 77 -14.54 0.82 -0.29
C LEU A 77 -14.68 0.18 1.11
N LEU A 78 -15.40 0.83 2.02
CA LEU A 78 -15.62 0.33 3.37
C LEU A 78 -16.52 -0.91 3.40
N HIS A 79 -17.47 -1.01 2.47
CA HIS A 79 -18.27 -2.22 2.28
C HIS A 79 -17.40 -3.42 1.91
N ALA A 80 -16.54 -3.27 0.89
CA ALA A 80 -15.60 -4.32 0.47
C ALA A 80 -14.61 -4.68 1.60
N ALA A 81 -14.15 -3.69 2.36
CA ALA A 81 -13.28 -3.90 3.52
C ALA A 81 -13.98 -4.74 4.60
N ASN A 82 -15.22 -4.39 4.96
CA ASN A 82 -16.00 -5.16 5.92
C ASN A 82 -16.30 -6.59 5.41
N LEU A 83 -16.65 -6.74 4.14
CA LEU A 83 -16.93 -8.03 3.50
C LEU A 83 -15.73 -8.99 3.57
N THR A 84 -14.53 -8.46 3.38
CA THR A 84 -13.28 -9.23 3.36
C THR A 84 -12.53 -9.23 4.69
N GLY A 85 -13.10 -8.58 5.72
CA GLY A 85 -12.52 -8.47 7.05
C GLY A 85 -11.17 -7.75 7.06
N ILE A 86 -11.09 -6.63 6.35
CA ILE A 86 -9.93 -5.76 6.20
C ILE A 86 -10.21 -4.43 6.92
N ASP A 87 -9.24 -3.95 7.70
CA ASP A 87 -9.34 -2.70 8.43
C ASP A 87 -8.63 -1.58 7.66
N ILE A 88 -9.39 -0.56 7.24
CA ILE A 88 -8.88 0.60 6.49
C ILE A 88 -9.02 1.87 7.33
N ILE A 89 -7.94 2.64 7.41
CA ILE A 89 -7.88 3.96 8.03
C ILE A 89 -7.94 5.00 6.91
N ILE A 90 -8.78 6.02 7.07
CA ILE A 90 -8.90 7.12 6.11
C ILE A 90 -8.58 8.45 6.79
N PRO A 91 -7.33 8.93 6.73
CA PRO A 91 -6.94 10.23 7.26
C PRO A 91 -7.71 11.36 6.56
N ASP A 92 -7.98 12.45 7.30
CA ASP A 92 -8.60 13.64 6.73
C ASP A 92 -7.67 14.27 5.68
N GLN A 93 -8.21 14.49 4.49
CA GLN A 93 -7.55 15.21 3.41
C GLN A 93 -7.88 16.70 3.49
N PRO A 94 -6.90 17.60 3.51
CA PRO A 94 -7.16 19.02 3.53
C PRO A 94 -7.65 19.51 2.16
N VAL A 95 -8.25 20.70 2.13
CA VAL A 95 -8.56 21.38 0.89
C VAL A 95 -7.26 21.98 0.32
N TRP A 96 -6.81 21.46 -0.81
CA TRP A 96 -5.60 21.94 -1.49
C TRP A 96 -5.88 23.26 -2.21
N THR A 97 -5.10 24.30 -1.88
CA THR A 97 -5.18 25.62 -2.50
C THR A 97 -4.27 25.69 -3.72
N ASP A 98 -4.40 26.75 -4.53
CA ASP A 98 -3.48 26.99 -5.64
C ASP A 98 -2.03 27.11 -5.18
N ALA A 99 -1.78 27.75 -4.03
CA ALA A 99 -0.45 27.83 -3.45
C ALA A 99 0.13 26.45 -3.11
N HIS A 100 -0.69 25.50 -2.64
CA HIS A 100 -0.24 24.13 -2.41
C HIS A 100 0.10 23.43 -3.74
N VAL A 101 -0.73 23.59 -4.76
CA VAL A 101 -0.48 23.01 -6.10
C VAL A 101 0.81 23.57 -6.71
N GLU A 102 1.02 24.88 -6.64
CA GLU A 102 2.22 25.52 -7.16
C GLU A 102 3.49 25.09 -6.41
N SER A 103 3.40 24.72 -5.12
CA SER A 103 4.56 24.25 -4.35
C SER A 103 5.16 22.92 -4.81
N ILE A 104 4.44 22.14 -5.63
CA ILE A 104 4.92 20.88 -6.22
C ILE A 104 5.55 21.12 -7.61
N LYS A 105 5.24 22.24 -8.27
CA LYS A 105 5.69 22.52 -9.64
C LYS A 105 7.11 23.07 -9.65
N THR A 106 7.93 22.62 -10.61
CA THR A 106 9.24 23.25 -10.84
C THR A 106 9.12 24.54 -11.68
N GLU A 107 9.92 25.56 -11.37
CA GLU A 107 9.85 26.88 -12.03
C GLU A 107 10.14 26.86 -13.55
N LYS A 108 10.94 25.89 -14.03
CA LYS A 108 11.51 25.96 -15.39
C LYS A 108 10.86 25.03 -16.41
N LEU A 109 10.33 23.89 -15.98
CA LEU A 109 9.89 22.80 -16.87
C LEU A 109 8.76 21.94 -16.25
N SER A 110 7.84 22.55 -15.49
CA SER A 110 6.74 21.80 -14.89
C SER A 110 5.79 21.26 -15.95
N VAL A 111 5.47 19.97 -15.86
CA VAL A 111 4.51 19.28 -16.73
C VAL A 111 3.37 18.63 -15.95
N ILE A 112 3.41 18.69 -14.61
CA ILE A 112 2.36 18.15 -13.76
C ILE A 112 1.03 18.89 -13.93
N SER A 113 -0.04 18.13 -14.15
CA SER A 113 -1.40 18.66 -14.19
C SER A 113 -1.89 19.08 -12.80
N ARG A 114 -2.94 19.89 -12.74
CA ARG A 114 -3.55 20.28 -11.45
C ARG A 114 -4.07 19.06 -10.69
N GLY A 115 -4.78 18.16 -11.38
CA GLY A 115 -5.29 16.93 -10.78
C GLY A 115 -4.17 16.04 -10.23
N SER A 116 -3.11 15.83 -11.02
CA SER A 116 -1.93 15.06 -10.60
C SER A 116 -1.24 15.65 -9.37
N ALA A 117 -1.10 16.98 -9.31
CA ALA A 117 -0.51 17.65 -8.16
C ALA A 117 -1.37 17.49 -6.89
N MET A 118 -2.69 17.56 -7.01
CA MET A 118 -3.60 17.31 -5.89
C MET A 118 -3.57 15.86 -5.41
N ALA A 119 -3.48 14.89 -6.33
CA ALA A 119 -3.30 13.48 -5.98
C ALA A 119 -1.97 13.27 -5.23
N TRP A 120 -0.88 13.84 -5.73
CA TRP A 120 0.43 13.82 -5.07
C TRP A 120 0.35 14.35 -3.64
N LEU A 121 -0.23 15.54 -3.45
CA LEU A 121 -0.43 16.13 -2.12
C LEU A 121 -1.24 15.21 -1.20
N GLY A 122 -2.26 14.53 -1.75
CA GLY A 122 -3.08 13.55 -1.03
C GLY A 122 -2.27 12.36 -0.48
N HIS A 123 -1.40 11.77 -1.30
CA HIS A 123 -0.49 10.71 -0.86
C HIS A 123 0.52 11.21 0.17
N LEU A 124 1.10 12.41 -0.02
CA LEU A 124 2.02 12.99 0.97
C LEU A 124 1.34 13.22 2.33
N ASN A 125 0.07 13.65 2.33
CA ASN A 125 -0.71 13.80 3.56
C ASN A 125 -0.92 12.46 4.28
N ALA A 126 -1.29 11.41 3.55
CA ALA A 126 -1.42 10.07 4.10
C ALA A 126 -0.09 9.52 4.66
N LEU A 127 1.02 9.75 3.97
CA LEU A 127 2.35 9.35 4.44
C LEU A 127 2.80 10.13 5.69
N LYS A 128 2.48 11.43 5.78
CA LYS A 128 2.74 12.22 7.01
C LYS A 128 1.99 11.64 8.19
N TRP A 129 0.69 11.39 8.02
CA TRP A 129 -0.14 10.75 9.04
C TRP A 129 0.43 9.39 9.46
N PHE A 130 0.83 8.55 8.49
CA PHE A 130 1.46 7.26 8.75
C PHE A 130 2.73 7.41 9.61
N VAL A 131 3.63 8.32 9.24
CA VAL A 131 4.87 8.53 9.99
C VAL A 131 4.58 8.93 11.43
N GLU A 132 3.61 9.80 11.65
CA GLU A 132 3.18 10.30 12.97
C GLU A 132 2.45 9.24 13.82
N SER A 133 1.79 8.26 13.19
CA SER A 133 0.94 7.27 13.86
C SER A 133 1.63 6.31 14.85
N GLY A 134 2.95 6.14 14.78
CA GLY A 134 3.65 5.10 15.56
C GLY A 134 3.80 3.74 14.86
N LEU A 135 3.10 3.48 13.74
CA LEU A 135 3.18 2.23 12.96
C LEU A 135 4.53 1.97 12.25
N SER A 136 4.91 0.71 12.08
CA SER A 136 6.19 0.27 11.50
C SER A 136 6.16 0.12 9.97
N SER A 137 5.01 -0.29 9.42
CA SER A 137 4.73 -0.42 7.98
C SER A 137 3.27 -0.08 7.70
N ALA A 138 2.97 0.31 6.46
CA ALA A 138 1.60 0.51 6.01
C ALA A 138 1.42 0.17 4.54
N LEU A 139 0.22 -0.28 4.19
CA LEU A 139 -0.27 -0.33 2.81
C LEU A 139 -1.04 0.97 2.53
N ILE A 140 -0.62 1.72 1.52
CA ILE A 140 -1.33 2.92 1.05
C ILE A 140 -2.22 2.52 -0.13
N LEU A 141 -3.49 2.90 -0.10
CA LEU A 141 -4.49 2.58 -1.13
C LEU A 141 -5.13 3.85 -1.70
N GLU A 142 -5.46 3.84 -2.99
CA GLU A 142 -6.43 4.79 -3.58
C GLU A 142 -7.88 4.35 -3.26
N ASP A 143 -8.86 5.25 -3.33
CA ASP A 143 -10.24 4.95 -2.91
C ASP A 143 -11.15 4.37 -4.00
N ASP A 144 -10.64 4.31 -5.23
CA ASP A 144 -11.23 3.63 -6.39
C ASP A 144 -10.69 2.22 -6.60
N VAL A 145 -9.89 1.66 -5.71
CA VAL A 145 -9.43 0.28 -5.86
C VAL A 145 -10.47 -0.77 -5.45
N ASP A 146 -10.40 -1.92 -6.11
CA ASP A 146 -11.03 -3.17 -5.74
C ASP A 146 -9.97 -4.26 -5.57
N TRP A 147 -10.37 -5.36 -4.94
CA TRP A 147 -9.55 -6.53 -4.73
C TRP A 147 -10.40 -7.79 -4.67
N ASP A 148 -9.75 -8.93 -4.81
CA ASP A 148 -10.43 -10.22 -4.80
C ASP A 148 -10.91 -10.60 -3.38
N ILE A 149 -12.09 -11.22 -3.24
CA ILE A 149 -12.56 -11.71 -1.93
C ILE A 149 -11.59 -12.71 -1.27
N HIS A 150 -10.70 -13.35 -2.05
CA HIS A 150 -9.66 -14.26 -1.57
C HIS A 150 -8.38 -13.56 -1.10
N LEU A 151 -8.30 -12.22 -1.20
CA LEU A 151 -7.10 -11.43 -0.94
C LEU A 151 -6.43 -11.79 0.39
N ARG A 152 -7.20 -11.75 1.49
CA ARG A 152 -6.69 -11.97 2.85
C ARG A 152 -6.25 -13.41 3.11
N ASN A 153 -6.98 -14.39 2.56
CA ASN A 153 -6.79 -15.80 2.90
C ASN A 153 -5.83 -16.53 1.95
N TYR A 154 -5.63 -16.03 0.72
CA TYR A 154 -4.86 -16.73 -0.32
C TYR A 154 -3.81 -15.84 -0.99
N GLN A 155 -4.21 -14.74 -1.60
CA GLN A 155 -3.29 -13.95 -2.44
C GLN A 155 -2.16 -13.33 -1.61
N ILE A 156 -2.49 -12.66 -0.51
CA ILE A 156 -1.51 -12.04 0.39
C ILE A 156 -0.54 -13.06 0.99
N PRO A 157 -0.97 -14.21 1.54
CA PRO A 157 -0.05 -15.28 1.97
C PRO A 157 0.93 -15.74 0.89
N LEU A 158 0.47 -15.96 -0.35
CA LEU A 158 1.31 -16.42 -1.46
C LEU A 158 2.35 -15.36 -1.84
N VAL A 159 1.91 -14.12 -2.07
CA VAL A 159 2.77 -13.00 -2.45
C VAL A 159 3.77 -12.68 -1.33
N ALA A 160 3.34 -12.63 -0.08
CA ALA A 160 4.23 -12.36 1.04
C ALA A 160 5.31 -13.44 1.21
N LYS A 161 4.97 -14.71 0.95
CA LYS A 161 5.95 -15.81 0.94
C LYS A 161 7.01 -15.61 -0.14
N ALA A 162 6.59 -15.30 -1.37
CA ALA A 162 7.51 -15.05 -2.48
C ALA A 162 8.40 -13.82 -2.23
N VAL A 163 7.83 -12.73 -1.68
CA VAL A 163 8.60 -11.54 -1.25
C VAL A 163 9.69 -11.92 -0.25
N ARG A 164 9.36 -12.68 0.80
CA ARG A 164 10.34 -13.12 1.80
C ARG A 164 11.46 -13.97 1.19
N ASN A 165 11.13 -14.89 0.28
CA ASN A 165 12.11 -15.72 -0.40
C ASN A 165 13.11 -14.88 -1.21
N LEU A 166 12.60 -13.95 -2.03
CA LEU A 166 13.41 -13.10 -2.90
C LEU A 166 14.30 -12.16 -2.12
N ILE A 167 13.75 -11.52 -1.09
CA ILE A 167 14.50 -10.63 -0.22
C ILE A 167 15.61 -11.38 0.52
N ASN A 168 15.33 -12.59 1.01
CA ASN A 168 16.34 -13.41 1.70
C ASN A 168 17.44 -13.91 0.76
N ALA A 169 17.11 -14.26 -0.49
CA ALA A 169 18.08 -14.69 -1.50
C ALA A 169 19.00 -13.54 -1.94
N SER A 170 18.45 -12.31 -2.05
CA SER A 170 19.24 -11.13 -2.44
C SER A 170 20.30 -10.69 -1.41
N ALA A 171 20.26 -11.22 -0.19
CA ALA A 171 21.20 -10.90 0.88
C ALA A 171 22.46 -11.78 0.89
N ASP A 172 22.60 -12.73 -0.04
CA ASP A 172 23.73 -13.66 -0.09
C ASP A 172 25.01 -12.97 -0.57
N SER A 173 25.72 -12.34 0.36
CA SER A 173 27.15 -12.07 0.19
C SER A 173 27.89 -13.39 0.44
N ALA A 174 28.37 -14.02 -0.62
CA ALA A 174 29.15 -15.27 -0.56
C ALA A 174 30.42 -15.18 0.33
N ASN A 175 30.80 -13.98 0.77
CA ASN A 175 32.01 -13.72 1.56
C ASN A 175 31.77 -13.54 3.07
N ASP A 176 30.52 -13.65 3.56
CA ASP A 176 30.24 -13.47 4.98
C ASP A 176 29.85 -14.80 5.68
N PRO A 177 30.76 -15.41 6.48
CA PRO A 177 30.54 -16.72 7.10
C PRO A 177 29.45 -16.72 8.19
N TYR A 178 29.00 -15.55 8.65
CA TYR A 178 27.95 -15.43 9.67
C TYR A 178 26.59 -15.05 9.08
N GLU A 179 26.46 -14.99 7.75
CA GLU A 179 25.23 -14.48 7.11
C GLU A 179 24.01 -15.35 7.38
N ALA A 180 24.18 -16.68 7.37
CA ALA A 180 23.11 -17.60 7.74
C ALA A 180 22.64 -17.37 9.19
N LEU A 181 23.55 -17.06 10.11
CA LEU A 181 23.23 -16.84 11.53
C LEU A 181 22.55 -15.47 11.75
N ARG A 182 23.01 -14.42 11.05
CA ARG A 182 22.33 -13.12 11.06
C ARG A 182 20.94 -13.22 10.46
N ARG A 183 20.79 -13.92 9.32
CA ARG A 183 19.51 -14.16 8.67
C ARG A 183 18.51 -14.87 9.58
N ALA A 184 18.95 -15.93 10.26
CA ALA A 184 18.12 -16.68 11.22
C ALA A 184 17.63 -15.81 12.40
N ASN A 185 18.40 -14.77 12.76
CA ASN A 185 18.08 -13.86 13.85
C ASN A 185 17.47 -12.53 13.40
N ARG A 186 17.23 -12.31 12.08
CA ARG A 186 16.58 -11.08 11.61
C ARG A 186 15.11 -11.09 12.05
N PRO A 187 14.60 -10.00 12.63
CA PRO A 187 13.17 -9.84 12.87
C PRO A 187 12.41 -10.04 11.56
N GLN A 188 11.51 -11.02 11.53
CA GLN A 188 10.66 -11.27 10.37
C GLN A 188 9.27 -10.72 10.68
N THR A 189 8.81 -9.81 9.83
CA THR A 189 7.38 -9.47 9.77
C THR A 189 6.69 -10.41 8.78
N TYR A 190 5.38 -10.27 8.62
CA TYR A 190 4.63 -10.99 7.60
C TYR A 190 5.21 -10.77 6.19
N TRP A 191 5.75 -9.58 5.91
CA TRP A 191 6.36 -9.22 4.62
C TRP A 191 7.90 -9.30 4.62
N GLY A 192 8.49 -9.98 5.60
CA GLY A 192 9.94 -10.10 5.77
C GLY A 192 10.54 -8.97 6.61
N ASP A 193 11.88 -8.86 6.59
CA ASP A 193 12.58 -7.80 7.31
C ASP A 193 12.31 -6.43 6.67
N LEU A 194 11.77 -5.49 7.45
CA LEU A 194 11.45 -4.12 7.02
C LEU A 194 12.67 -3.33 6.52
N LYS A 195 13.90 -3.75 6.84
CA LYS A 195 15.12 -3.11 6.29
C LYS A 195 15.49 -3.61 4.90
N SER A 196 14.81 -4.63 4.43
CA SER A 196 15.17 -5.37 3.23
C SER A 196 14.25 -5.10 2.04
N TRP A 197 13.24 -4.24 2.22
CA TRP A 197 12.43 -3.65 1.16
C TRP A 197 12.08 -2.18 1.49
N GLU A 198 11.74 -1.39 0.48
CA GLU A 198 11.34 0.01 0.62
C GLU A 198 9.95 0.28 0.06
N LEU A 199 9.60 -0.36 -1.06
CA LEU A 199 8.27 -0.31 -1.66
C LEU A 199 7.82 -1.71 -2.06
N LEU A 200 6.57 -2.06 -1.75
CA LEU A 200 5.91 -3.21 -2.34
C LEU A 200 4.73 -2.71 -3.18
N TYR A 201 4.79 -2.88 -4.49
CA TYR A 201 3.68 -2.58 -5.38
C TYR A 201 2.74 -3.77 -5.42
N LEU A 202 1.61 -3.63 -4.72
CA LEU A 202 0.56 -4.65 -4.66
C LEU A 202 -0.61 -4.31 -5.59
N GLY A 203 -0.69 -3.06 -6.05
CA GLY A 203 -1.66 -2.54 -7.00
C GLY A 203 -1.02 -1.51 -7.91
N HIS A 204 -1.08 -1.76 -9.20
CA HIS A 204 -0.45 -0.96 -10.26
C HIS A 204 -1.20 -1.19 -11.57
N CYS A 205 -1.10 -0.29 -12.53
CA CYS A 205 -1.60 -0.52 -13.89
C CYS A 205 -0.58 -1.23 -14.80
N GLY A 206 0.63 -1.46 -14.28
CA GLY A 206 1.65 -2.27 -14.92
C GLY A 206 3.04 -2.02 -14.38
N ASP A 207 3.83 -3.09 -14.28
CA ASP A 207 5.30 -3.03 -14.16
C ASP A 207 5.92 -3.65 -15.42
N TYR A 208 5.46 -3.15 -16.58
CA TYR A 208 5.84 -3.70 -17.88
C TYR A 208 7.22 -3.17 -18.29
N PHE A 209 8.20 -4.05 -18.32
CA PHE A 209 9.56 -3.76 -18.75
C PHE A 209 9.97 -4.62 -19.95
N ASP A 210 11.00 -4.16 -20.67
CA ASP A 210 11.61 -4.89 -21.79
C ASP A 210 12.14 -6.25 -21.32
N LEU A 211 11.65 -7.33 -21.93
CA LEU A 211 11.93 -8.70 -21.51
C LEU A 211 13.41 -9.09 -21.59
N LYS A 212 14.27 -8.31 -22.24
CA LYS A 212 15.73 -8.52 -22.15
C LYS A 212 16.26 -8.49 -20.72
N PHE A 213 15.56 -7.81 -19.80
CA PHE A 213 15.94 -7.77 -18.39
C PHE A 213 15.50 -9.02 -17.61
N TRP A 214 14.55 -9.78 -18.15
CA TRP A 214 13.91 -10.89 -17.43
C TRP A 214 14.88 -11.99 -16.93
N PRO A 215 15.86 -12.47 -17.71
CA PRO A 215 16.72 -13.59 -17.28
C PRO A 215 17.53 -13.32 -16.01
N GLU A 216 17.84 -12.06 -15.71
CA GLU A 216 18.66 -11.65 -14.57
C GLU A 216 17.85 -10.95 -13.48
N LEU A 217 16.60 -10.58 -13.76
CA LEU A 217 15.75 -9.89 -12.80
C LEU A 217 15.33 -10.87 -11.70
N PRO A 218 15.57 -10.58 -10.40
CA PRO A 218 15.09 -11.44 -9.33
C PRO A 218 13.57 -11.58 -9.36
N HIS A 219 13.08 -12.81 -9.48
CA HIS A 219 11.65 -13.12 -9.55
C HIS A 219 11.32 -14.51 -8.99
N GLU A 220 10.08 -14.69 -8.56
CA GLU A 220 9.51 -15.97 -8.15
C GLU A 220 8.12 -16.10 -8.75
N ILE A 221 7.89 -17.19 -9.50
CA ILE A 221 6.59 -17.53 -10.10
C ILE A 221 5.96 -18.63 -9.28
N PHE A 222 4.65 -18.52 -9.03
CA PHE A 222 3.86 -19.52 -8.32
C PHE A 222 2.43 -19.59 -8.87
N THR A 223 1.75 -20.68 -8.55
CA THR A 223 0.33 -20.85 -8.90
C THR A 223 -0.55 -20.04 -7.96
N ASP A 224 -1.54 -19.35 -8.53
CA ASP A 224 -2.60 -18.63 -7.84
C ASP A 224 -3.94 -18.90 -8.53
N GLU A 225 -4.74 -19.80 -7.93
CA GLU A 225 -6.04 -20.22 -8.45
C GLU A 225 -7.09 -19.10 -8.46
N SER A 226 -6.90 -18.03 -7.69
CA SER A 226 -7.83 -16.90 -7.65
C SER A 226 -7.73 -15.99 -8.88
N LEU A 227 -6.67 -16.10 -9.69
CA LEU A 227 -6.49 -15.26 -10.87
C LEU A 227 -7.56 -15.52 -11.95
N PRO A 228 -8.01 -14.50 -12.70
CA PRO A 228 -8.80 -14.76 -13.89
C PRO A 228 -7.95 -15.47 -14.97
N PRO A 229 -8.57 -16.13 -15.97
CA PRO A 229 -7.88 -16.48 -17.21
C PRO A 229 -7.24 -15.27 -17.86
N LEU A 230 -6.09 -15.46 -18.54
CA LEU A 230 -5.34 -14.38 -19.20
C LEU A 230 -6.23 -13.53 -20.13
N GLN A 231 -7.17 -14.17 -20.84
CA GLN A 231 -8.08 -13.49 -21.78
C GLN A 231 -9.05 -12.51 -21.10
N ARG A 232 -9.28 -12.67 -19.80
CA ARG A 232 -10.11 -11.78 -18.98
C ARG A 232 -9.29 -10.73 -18.23
N MET A 233 -7.97 -10.72 -18.39
CA MET A 233 -7.11 -9.66 -17.85
C MET A 233 -7.16 -8.41 -18.74
N HIS A 234 -6.63 -7.30 -18.22
CA HIS A 234 -6.41 -6.09 -19.03
C HIS A 234 -5.53 -6.44 -20.25
N PRO A 235 -5.81 -5.90 -21.46
CA PRO A 235 -5.06 -6.25 -22.68
C PRO A 235 -3.54 -6.16 -22.53
N ASP A 236 -3.03 -5.07 -21.96
CA ASP A 236 -1.58 -4.90 -21.76
C ASP A 236 -1.01 -5.92 -20.78
N THR A 237 -1.78 -6.29 -19.74
CA THR A 237 -1.37 -7.33 -18.78
C THR A 237 -1.35 -8.69 -19.47
N GLU A 238 -2.38 -9.01 -20.26
CA GLU A 238 -2.47 -10.25 -21.02
C GLU A 238 -1.28 -10.40 -21.98
N ASP A 239 -1.05 -9.38 -22.83
CA ASP A 239 -0.01 -9.40 -23.85
C ASP A 239 1.38 -9.56 -23.21
N TRP A 240 1.67 -8.78 -22.18
CA TRP A 240 2.97 -8.82 -21.50
C TRP A 240 3.22 -10.16 -20.80
N LEU A 241 2.21 -10.73 -20.11
CA LEU A 241 2.35 -12.04 -19.48
C LEU A 241 2.52 -13.17 -20.50
N ARG A 242 1.85 -13.08 -21.66
CA ARG A 242 2.04 -14.04 -22.77
C ARG A 242 3.44 -13.96 -23.34
N GLU A 243 3.96 -12.76 -23.56
CA GLU A 243 5.33 -12.56 -24.06
C GLU A 243 6.38 -13.10 -23.07
N LEU A 244 6.12 -12.95 -21.77
CA LEU A 244 6.93 -13.52 -20.69
C LEU A 244 6.87 -15.06 -20.63
N GLY A 245 5.89 -15.69 -21.29
CA GLY A 245 5.65 -17.13 -21.25
C GLY A 245 4.94 -17.60 -19.98
N MET A 246 4.20 -16.70 -19.30
CA MET A 246 3.42 -17.05 -18.11
C MET A 246 2.26 -17.97 -18.47
N LYS A 247 2.07 -19.01 -17.64
CA LYS A 247 1.01 -19.99 -17.82
C LYS A 247 -0.27 -19.56 -17.10
N HIS A 248 -1.34 -20.30 -17.36
CA HIS A 248 -2.62 -20.12 -16.68
C HIS A 248 -2.46 -20.19 -15.16
N LYS A 249 -3.20 -19.33 -14.43
CA LYS A 249 -3.18 -19.23 -12.96
C LYS A 249 -1.78 -19.05 -12.37
N GLN A 250 -0.89 -18.35 -13.06
CA GLN A 250 0.43 -18.00 -12.51
C GLN A 250 0.48 -16.53 -12.14
N ARG A 251 0.93 -16.28 -10.91
CA ARG A 251 1.34 -14.96 -10.42
C ARG A 251 2.84 -14.99 -10.21
N MET A 252 3.46 -13.83 -10.24
CA MET A 252 4.85 -13.66 -9.86
C MET A 252 5.05 -12.51 -8.92
N VAL A 253 6.10 -12.59 -8.12
CA VAL A 253 6.73 -11.44 -7.48
C VAL A 253 8.07 -11.22 -8.16
N HIS A 254 8.41 -9.98 -8.48
CA HIS A 254 9.70 -9.65 -9.07
C HIS A 254 10.22 -8.30 -8.59
N LYS A 255 11.52 -8.09 -8.78
CA LYS A 255 12.15 -6.79 -8.56
C LYS A 255 11.50 -5.75 -9.48
N SER A 256 10.98 -4.66 -8.92
CA SER A 256 10.27 -3.66 -9.73
C SER A 256 11.21 -2.94 -10.70
N ARG A 257 10.70 -2.57 -11.89
CA ARG A 257 11.50 -1.86 -12.92
C ARG A 257 10.82 -0.60 -13.42
N LYS A 258 9.52 -0.67 -13.67
CA LYS A 258 8.69 0.39 -14.21
C LYS A 258 7.26 0.32 -13.64
N PRO A 259 7.06 0.25 -12.31
CA PRO A 259 5.71 0.19 -11.75
C PRO A 259 4.99 1.53 -11.98
N LEU A 260 3.83 1.50 -12.63
CA LEU A 260 2.98 2.67 -12.90
C LEU A 260 1.66 2.58 -12.12
N CYS A 261 1.06 3.74 -11.88
CA CYS A 261 -0.08 3.92 -10.98
C CYS A 261 0.26 3.62 -9.51
N SER A 262 -0.54 4.18 -8.59
CA SER A 262 -0.34 4.05 -7.14
C SER A 262 -1.55 3.45 -6.43
N PHE A 263 -2.32 2.61 -7.15
CA PHE A 263 -3.52 1.93 -6.64
C PHE A 263 -3.29 1.32 -5.25
N ALA A 264 -2.21 0.56 -5.09
CA ALA A 264 -1.79 0.04 -3.79
C ALA A 264 -0.27 -0.14 -3.69
N TYR A 265 0.37 0.60 -2.78
CA TYR A 265 1.79 0.43 -2.49
C TYR A 265 2.06 0.41 -0.99
N ALA A 266 2.88 -0.52 -0.54
CA ALA A 266 3.31 -0.61 0.84
C ALA A 266 4.62 0.12 1.07
N VAL A 267 4.74 0.71 2.25
CA VAL A 267 5.93 1.44 2.73
C VAL A 267 6.33 0.95 4.11
N THR A 268 7.61 1.05 4.43
CA THR A 268 8.09 1.02 5.81
C THR A 268 8.11 2.44 6.35
N ARG A 269 8.16 2.60 7.67
CA ARG A 269 8.31 3.94 8.28
C ARG A 269 9.54 4.67 7.72
N GLU A 270 10.63 3.95 7.52
CA GLU A 270 11.87 4.47 6.97
C GLU A 270 11.70 4.92 5.51
N SER A 271 11.09 4.10 4.66
CA SER A 271 10.86 4.48 3.27
C SER A 271 9.83 5.60 3.13
N ALA A 272 8.79 5.65 3.96
CA ALA A 272 7.85 6.77 3.99
C ALA A 272 8.53 8.10 4.36
N LYS A 273 9.41 8.11 5.37
CA LYS A 273 10.22 9.30 5.70
C LYS A 273 11.13 9.70 4.54
N ARG A 274 11.66 8.72 3.80
CA ARG A 274 12.48 8.95 2.61
C ARG A 274 11.66 9.57 1.48
N ILE A 275 10.45 9.06 1.20
CA ILE A 275 9.50 9.67 0.24
C ILE A 275 9.23 11.11 0.63
N LEU A 276 8.85 11.36 1.88
CA LEU A 276 8.56 12.71 2.38
C LEU A 276 9.75 13.66 2.33
N LYS A 277 10.99 13.15 2.28
CA LYS A 277 12.20 13.97 2.20
C LYS A 277 12.67 14.19 0.77
N GLU A 278 12.61 13.16 -0.06
CA GLU A 278 13.23 13.13 -1.40
C GLU A 278 12.22 13.34 -2.54
N LEU A 279 10.93 13.15 -2.28
CA LEU A 279 9.84 13.15 -3.26
C LEU A 279 8.65 14.05 -2.86
N SER A 280 8.81 14.92 -1.84
CA SER A 280 7.74 15.83 -1.41
C SER A 280 7.84 17.24 -2.00
N THR A 281 8.99 17.59 -2.55
CA THR A 281 9.29 18.91 -3.09
C THR A 281 9.25 18.91 -4.62
N GLU A 282 9.39 20.10 -5.20
CA GLU A 282 9.44 20.39 -6.64
C GLU A 282 9.95 19.23 -7.50
N GLU A 283 9.24 19.00 -8.63
CA GLU A 283 9.69 18.11 -9.70
C GLU A 283 11.20 18.27 -9.88
N GLN A 284 11.95 17.17 -10.02
CA GLN A 284 13.36 17.30 -10.38
C GLN A 284 13.45 18.14 -11.66
N ASN A 285 14.54 18.89 -11.87
CA ASN A 285 14.72 19.95 -12.88
C ASN A 285 14.31 19.63 -14.35
N HIS A 286 13.84 18.41 -14.64
CA HIS A 286 13.28 17.91 -15.90
C HIS A 286 11.74 17.75 -15.92
N GLY A 287 11.01 18.08 -14.84
CA GLY A 287 9.55 17.90 -14.74
C GLY A 287 9.12 16.46 -14.43
N THR A 288 7.96 16.27 -13.79
CA THR A 288 7.41 14.94 -13.46
C THR A 288 5.88 14.95 -13.59
N TRP A 289 5.32 14.06 -14.41
CA TRP A 289 3.89 14.08 -14.75
C TRP A 289 2.94 13.79 -13.59
N ALA A 290 3.35 12.95 -12.63
CA ALA A 290 2.52 12.49 -11.53
C ALA A 290 3.35 11.81 -10.42
N TYR A 291 2.71 11.60 -9.28
CA TYR A 291 3.34 11.01 -8.09
C TYR A 291 3.83 9.57 -8.31
N ASP A 292 3.04 8.75 -8.99
CA ASP A 292 3.38 7.38 -9.35
C ASP A 292 4.64 7.30 -10.23
N VAL A 293 4.79 8.23 -11.19
CA VAL A 293 6.01 8.35 -12.00
C VAL A 293 7.22 8.65 -11.12
N ARG A 294 7.06 9.45 -10.05
CA ARG A 294 8.16 9.73 -9.12
C ARG A 294 8.55 8.49 -8.31
N LEU A 295 7.58 7.68 -7.89
CA LEU A 295 7.86 6.41 -7.22
C LEU A 295 8.49 5.37 -8.18
N LEU A 296 8.07 5.35 -9.44
CA LEU A 296 8.69 4.55 -10.50
C LEU A 296 10.18 4.88 -10.63
N GLU A 297 10.52 6.16 -10.77
CA GLU A 297 11.91 6.64 -10.85
C GLU A 297 12.71 6.24 -9.62
N ALA A 298 12.11 6.29 -8.43
CA ALA A 298 12.77 5.80 -7.21
C ALA A 298 13.14 4.31 -7.31
N CYS A 299 12.23 3.48 -7.81
CA CYS A 299 12.46 2.05 -8.02
C CYS A 299 13.47 1.73 -9.12
N ARG A 300 13.42 2.47 -10.23
CA ARG A 300 14.24 2.22 -11.41
C ARG A 300 15.64 2.81 -11.31
N ASP A 301 15.72 4.06 -10.83
CA ASP A 301 16.89 4.92 -11.03
C ASP A 301 17.61 5.27 -9.72
N LEU A 302 16.90 5.28 -8.58
CA LEU A 302 17.45 5.72 -7.29
C LEU A 302 17.89 4.57 -6.37
N GLY A 303 17.90 3.34 -6.88
CA GLY A 303 18.37 2.16 -6.18
C GLY A 303 17.46 1.69 -5.04
N TRP A 304 16.16 2.05 -5.08
CA TRP A 304 15.23 1.63 -4.03
C TRP A 304 14.94 0.12 -4.09
N LYS A 305 14.71 -0.49 -2.94
CA LYS A 305 14.35 -1.89 -2.78
C LYS A 305 12.85 -2.13 -3.04
N CYS A 306 12.44 -1.90 -4.28
CA CYS A 306 11.08 -2.13 -4.74
C CYS A 306 10.84 -3.56 -5.23
N TRP A 307 9.66 -4.11 -4.93
CA TRP A 307 9.15 -5.38 -5.45
C TRP A 307 7.70 -5.22 -5.90
N SER A 308 7.34 -5.85 -7.01
CA SER A 308 5.97 -5.82 -7.57
C SER A 308 5.42 -7.23 -7.63
N THR A 309 4.10 -7.35 -7.49
CA THR A 309 3.37 -8.58 -7.83
C THR A 309 2.65 -8.41 -9.17
N SER A 310 2.77 -9.39 -10.07
CA SER A 310 2.14 -9.34 -11.39
C SER A 310 1.47 -10.68 -11.75
N PRO A 311 0.18 -10.70 -12.13
CA PRO A 311 -0.78 -9.59 -12.00
C PRO A 311 -0.80 -9.01 -10.58
N GLU A 312 -1.31 -7.79 -10.44
CA GLU A 312 -1.48 -7.12 -9.15
C GLU A 312 -2.69 -7.66 -8.37
N MET A 313 -2.80 -7.29 -7.09
CA MET A 313 -3.88 -7.69 -6.18
C MET A 313 -4.91 -6.60 -5.94
N PHE A 314 -4.59 -5.36 -6.30
CA PHE A 314 -5.48 -4.21 -6.22
C PHE A 314 -5.49 -3.47 -7.57
N HIS A 315 -6.66 -3.23 -8.12
CA HIS A 315 -6.84 -2.55 -9.39
C HIS A 315 -7.98 -1.54 -9.26
N HIS A 316 -7.96 -0.40 -9.97
CA HIS A 316 -9.09 0.53 -9.92
C HIS A 316 -10.38 -0.10 -10.49
N THR A 317 -11.55 0.35 -10.02
CA THR A 317 -12.86 -0.16 -10.46
C THR A 317 -13.32 0.44 -11.79
N ASP A 318 -12.94 1.68 -12.09
CA ASP A 318 -13.46 2.43 -13.24
C ASP A 318 -12.45 3.51 -13.68
N GLU A 319 -12.01 3.45 -14.94
CA GLU A 319 -11.10 4.44 -15.51
C GLU A 319 -11.80 5.77 -15.85
N GLU A 320 -13.12 5.76 -16.07
CA GLU A 320 -13.93 6.94 -16.43
C GLU A 320 -14.22 7.82 -15.22
N ASP A 321 -14.43 7.20 -14.07
CA ASP A 321 -14.56 7.88 -12.79
C ASP A 321 -13.17 8.19 -12.23
N SER A 322 -12.44 9.14 -12.83
CA SER A 322 -11.17 9.64 -12.27
C SER A 322 -11.31 11.08 -11.79
N ASP A 323 -11.02 11.32 -10.50
CA ASP A 323 -11.02 12.66 -9.92
C ASP A 323 -9.97 13.57 -10.58
N ILE A 324 -8.85 13.00 -11.04
CA ILE A 324 -7.83 13.71 -11.81
C ILE A 324 -8.42 14.16 -13.15
N THR A 325 -9.10 13.26 -13.88
CA THR A 325 -9.78 13.58 -15.14
C THR A 325 -10.84 14.67 -14.94
N LYS A 326 -11.66 14.58 -13.88
CA LYS A 326 -12.66 15.61 -13.55
C LYS A 326 -12.05 16.99 -13.29
N ILE A 327 -10.90 17.04 -12.61
CA ILE A 327 -10.19 18.28 -12.30
C ILE A 327 -9.51 18.86 -13.54
N ASN A 328 -8.95 18.00 -14.40
CA ASN A 328 -8.23 18.42 -15.60
C ASN A 328 -9.17 18.74 -16.77
N GLY A 329 -10.36 18.15 -16.80
CA GLY A 329 -11.31 18.23 -17.91
C GLY A 329 -11.08 17.21 -19.03
N GLU A 330 -9.95 16.49 -19.00
CA GLU A 330 -9.55 15.47 -19.97
C GLU A 330 -8.65 14.43 -19.29
N PRO A 331 -8.65 13.17 -19.77
CA PRO A 331 -7.78 12.13 -19.22
C PRO A 331 -6.33 12.38 -19.61
N LEU A 332 -5.39 12.02 -18.73
CA LEU A 332 -3.95 12.18 -19.00
C LEU A 332 -3.43 11.20 -20.07
N PHE A 333 -4.09 10.03 -20.19
CA PHE A 333 -3.75 8.98 -21.15
C PHE A 333 -5.04 8.40 -21.75
N PRO A 334 -4.98 7.79 -22.95
CA PRO A 334 -6.12 7.10 -23.54
C PRO A 334 -6.58 5.95 -22.64
N VAL A 335 -7.86 5.92 -22.31
CA VAL A 335 -8.52 4.83 -21.56
C VAL A 335 -8.76 3.66 -22.52
N SER A 336 -8.29 2.47 -22.18
CA SER A 336 -8.49 1.25 -22.97
C SER A 336 -9.55 0.39 -22.28
N MET A 337 -10.77 0.42 -22.80
CA MET A 337 -11.90 -0.27 -22.16
C MET A 337 -11.95 -1.74 -22.56
N LYS A 338 -12.10 -2.63 -21.58
CA LYS A 338 -12.87 -3.87 -21.77
C LYS A 338 -14.25 -3.63 -21.15
N ASP A 339 -15.29 -3.76 -21.97
CA ASP A 339 -16.69 -3.70 -21.55
C ASP A 339 -16.95 -4.76 -20.44
N GLY A 340 -17.51 -4.33 -19.30
CA GLY A 340 -18.03 -5.24 -18.29
C GLY A 340 -17.99 -4.68 -16.86
N ASP A 341 -18.89 -5.20 -16.00
CA ASP A 341 -18.98 -4.93 -14.56
C ASP A 341 -17.85 -5.61 -13.75
N MET A 342 -16.67 -5.76 -14.34
CA MET A 342 -15.55 -6.51 -13.76
C MET A 342 -14.31 -5.63 -13.67
N THR A 343 -13.78 -5.49 -12.46
CA THR A 343 -12.47 -4.87 -12.23
C THR A 343 -11.39 -5.65 -12.99
N PRO A 344 -10.57 -5.02 -13.87
CA PRO A 344 -9.54 -5.72 -14.61
C PRO A 344 -8.58 -6.48 -13.69
N ASN A 345 -8.10 -7.63 -14.16
CA ASN A 345 -7.17 -8.53 -13.45
C ASN A 345 -7.68 -9.15 -12.13
N ILE A 346 -8.84 -8.72 -11.63
CA ILE A 346 -9.47 -9.24 -10.42
C ILE A 346 -10.63 -10.16 -10.81
N ALA A 347 -10.56 -11.44 -10.43
CA ALA A 347 -11.59 -12.41 -10.82
C ALA A 347 -12.89 -12.24 -10.02
N CYS A 348 -12.74 -11.99 -8.72
CA CYS A 348 -13.83 -11.94 -7.76
C CYS A 348 -13.81 -10.65 -6.94
N GLY A 349 -13.98 -9.53 -7.63
CA GLY A 349 -13.88 -8.19 -7.06
C GLY A 349 -14.89 -7.97 -5.93
N ALA A 350 -14.41 -7.61 -4.74
CA ALA A 350 -15.21 -7.37 -3.54
C ALA A 350 -16.18 -6.19 -3.68
N ARG A 351 -15.96 -5.32 -4.68
CA ARG A 351 -16.83 -4.20 -5.04
C ARG A 351 -17.80 -4.51 -6.19
N SER A 352 -17.81 -5.75 -6.70
CA SER A 352 -18.80 -6.18 -7.70
C SER A 352 -20.23 -6.01 -7.17
N GLU A 353 -21.16 -5.63 -8.07
CA GLU A 353 -22.58 -5.50 -7.72
C GLU A 353 -23.14 -6.78 -7.09
N ALA A 354 -22.64 -7.95 -7.48
CA ALA A 354 -23.02 -9.26 -6.93
C ALA A 354 -22.74 -9.41 -5.42
N PHE A 355 -21.86 -8.57 -4.85
CA PHE A 355 -21.49 -8.60 -3.44
C PHE A 355 -22.00 -7.39 -2.64
N LEU A 356 -22.74 -6.48 -3.27
CA LEU A 356 -23.39 -5.35 -2.59
C LEU A 356 -24.66 -5.84 -1.86
N THR A 357 -24.47 -6.42 -0.68
CA THR A 357 -25.56 -7.02 0.11
C THR A 357 -25.41 -6.78 1.61
N ILE A 358 -26.55 -6.73 2.31
CA ILE A 358 -26.62 -6.75 3.78
C ILE A 358 -27.31 -8.02 4.32
N ASP A 359 -27.68 -8.93 3.42
CA ASP A 359 -28.35 -10.18 3.78
C ASP A 359 -27.39 -11.15 4.49
N PRO A 360 -27.67 -11.56 5.74
CA PRO A 360 -26.77 -12.42 6.50
C PRO A 360 -26.44 -13.76 5.81
N ASP A 361 -27.40 -14.34 5.09
CA ASP A 361 -27.20 -15.63 4.42
C ASP A 361 -26.25 -15.48 3.21
N MET A 362 -26.44 -14.41 2.42
CA MET A 362 -25.52 -14.09 1.33
C MET A 362 -24.12 -13.74 1.85
N LEU A 363 -24.00 -12.97 2.94
CA LEU A 363 -22.72 -12.67 3.58
C LEU A 363 -22.01 -13.95 4.08
N HIS A 364 -22.76 -14.90 4.66
CA HIS A 364 -22.22 -16.20 5.04
C HIS A 364 -21.68 -16.96 3.83
N LYS A 365 -22.44 -17.00 2.73
CA LYS A 365 -22.01 -17.66 1.49
C LYS A 365 -20.75 -17.02 0.90
N ILE A 366 -20.66 -15.69 0.86
CA ILE A 366 -19.46 -14.99 0.37
C ILE A 366 -18.26 -15.34 1.27
N LYS A 367 -18.47 -15.40 2.59
CA LYS A 367 -17.43 -15.81 3.54
C LYS A 367 -16.95 -17.24 3.30
N GLU A 368 -17.86 -18.19 3.06
CA GLU A 368 -17.49 -19.57 2.70
C GLU A 368 -16.68 -19.62 1.41
N MET A 369 -17.09 -18.84 0.40
CA MET A 369 -16.38 -18.75 -0.86
C MET A 369 -14.98 -18.19 -0.72
N SER A 370 -14.78 -17.17 0.14
CA SER A 370 -13.44 -16.63 0.43
C SER A 370 -12.45 -17.66 1.01
N GLN A 371 -12.91 -18.88 1.32
CA GLN A 371 -12.13 -20.03 1.77
C GLN A 371 -11.79 -21.03 0.64
N ASP A 372 -12.14 -20.77 -0.62
CA ASP A 372 -11.75 -21.59 -1.77
C ASP A 372 -11.44 -20.71 -2.98
N PRO A 373 -10.16 -20.53 -3.34
CA PRO A 373 -9.75 -19.62 -4.41
C PRO A 373 -10.24 -20.06 -5.80
N ALA A 374 -10.79 -21.26 -5.94
CA ALA A 374 -11.41 -21.71 -7.18
C ALA A 374 -12.86 -21.20 -7.36
N LEU A 375 -13.50 -20.66 -6.32
CA LEU A 375 -14.91 -20.25 -6.34
C LEU A 375 -15.07 -18.73 -6.53
N CYS A 376 -15.90 -18.30 -7.48
CA CYS A 376 -16.34 -16.91 -7.60
C CYS A 376 -17.81 -16.79 -8.05
N LEU A 377 -18.53 -15.76 -7.57
CA LEU A 377 -19.97 -15.53 -7.83
C LEU A 377 -20.26 -14.71 -9.10
N SER A 378 -19.25 -14.12 -9.74
CA SER A 378 -19.44 -13.26 -10.91
C SER A 378 -19.74 -14.06 -12.18
N THR A 379 -21.05 -14.17 -12.50
CA THR A 379 -21.72 -14.44 -13.80
C THR A 379 -20.95 -15.37 -14.76
N THR A 380 -21.20 -16.67 -14.79
CA THR A 380 -22.48 -17.22 -15.20
C THR A 380 -22.96 -18.29 -14.21
N MET A 381 -24.03 -18.01 -13.47
CA MET A 381 -24.97 -19.06 -13.06
C MET A 381 -25.76 -19.60 -14.28
N GLN A 382 -25.20 -19.58 -15.51
CA GLN A 382 -25.90 -19.88 -16.76
C GLN A 382 -25.05 -20.42 -17.93
N ASP A 383 -23.82 -20.89 -17.73
CA ASP A 383 -23.20 -21.84 -18.68
C ASP A 383 -23.12 -23.20 -18.00
N HIS A 384 -24.18 -23.95 -18.29
CA HIS A 384 -24.30 -25.38 -18.13
C HIS A 384 -23.01 -26.12 -18.45
N ASP A 385 -22.76 -27.19 -17.69
CA ASP A 385 -22.29 -28.47 -18.22
C ASP A 385 -21.62 -28.42 -19.60
N ASN A 386 -20.34 -28.05 -19.68
CA ASN A 386 -19.53 -28.57 -20.77
C ASN A 386 -18.02 -28.57 -20.44
N PRO A 387 -17.43 -29.74 -20.18
CA PRO A 387 -16.00 -29.92 -20.26
C PRO A 387 -15.61 -30.10 -21.74
N LEU A 388 -14.85 -29.16 -22.29
CA LEU A 388 -14.01 -29.41 -23.47
C LEU A 388 -12.60 -28.87 -23.23
#